data_AF-A0A8C6W1N5-F1
#
_entry.id   AF-A0A8C6W1N5-F1
#
_cell.length_a   1.000
_cell.length_b   1.000
_cell.length_c   1.000
_cell.angle_alpha   90.00
_cell.angle_beta   90.00
_cell.angle_gamma   90.00
#
_symmetry.space_group_name_H-M   'P 1'
#
loop_
_entity.id
_entity.type
_entity.pdbx_description
1 polymer ?
#
loop_
_entity_poly.entity_id
_entity_poly.type
_entity_poly.pdbx_seq_one_letter_code
_entity_poly.pdbx_strand_id
1 'polypeptide(L)'
;MDRTPERLKKELEEELRLSSEDLRSHAWYHGRIPRQVSENLVQRDGDFLVRDSLSSPGNFVLTCQWKNLAQHFKINRTVLRLSEAYSRVQYQFEMESFDSIPGLVRCYVGNRRPISQQSGAIIFQPINRTVPLWCLEERYGTSP
;
A
#
# COMPACT_ATOMS: atom_id res chain seq x y z
N MET A 1 -7.76 -23.28 13.22
CA MET A 1 -6.55 -23.56 12.41
C MET A 1 -5.34 -23.49 13.33
N ASP A 2 -4.37 -24.37 13.16
CA ASP A 2 -3.13 -24.36 13.94
C ASP A 2 -2.25 -23.18 13.51
N ARG A 3 -1.98 -22.23 14.42
CA ARG A 3 -1.35 -20.92 14.15
C ARG A 3 0.10 -20.89 14.61
N THR A 4 0.89 -21.91 14.26
CA THR A 4 2.29 -21.95 14.66
C THR A 4 3.10 -20.84 13.98
N PRO A 5 4.11 -20.25 14.66
CA PRO A 5 4.96 -19.21 14.07
C PRO A 5 5.64 -19.64 12.76
N GLU A 6 6.05 -20.90 12.66
CA GLU A 6 6.71 -21.47 11.48
C GLU A 6 5.77 -21.50 10.28
N ARG A 7 4.50 -21.84 10.51
CA ARG A 7 3.48 -21.86 9.46
C ARG A 7 3.18 -20.45 8.96
N LEU A 8 2.99 -19.50 9.87
CA LEU A 8 2.75 -18.09 9.51
C LEU A 8 3.90 -17.51 8.69
N LYS A 9 5.15 -17.83 9.08
CA LYS A 9 6.33 -17.44 8.33
C LYS A 9 6.33 -18.04 6.92
N LYS A 10 6.05 -19.33 6.80
CA LYS A 10 5.98 -20.02 5.50
C LYS A 10 4.91 -19.40 4.59
N GLU A 11 3.71 -19.16 5.11
CA GLU A 11 2.61 -18.53 4.35
C GLU A 11 2.97 -17.10 3.92
N LEU A 12 3.63 -16.32 4.78
CA LEU A 12 4.14 -15.00 4.42
C LEU A 12 5.15 -15.09 3.28
N GLU A 13 6.11 -16.00 3.36
CA GLU A 13 7.11 -16.21 2.31
C GLU A 13 6.46 -16.64 0.98
N GLU A 14 5.43 -17.47 1.02
CA GLU A 14 4.67 -17.88 -0.17
C GLU A 14 3.92 -16.70 -0.81
N GLU A 15 3.27 -15.84 -0.03
CA GLU A 15 2.65 -14.61 -0.53
C GLU A 15 3.68 -13.66 -1.15
N LEU A 16 4.85 -13.51 -0.54
CA LEU A 16 5.92 -12.64 -1.04
C LEU A 16 6.62 -13.19 -2.30
N ARG A 17 6.43 -14.47 -2.63
CA ARG A 17 6.93 -15.11 -3.87
C ARG A 17 5.97 -14.99 -5.05
N LEU A 18 4.80 -14.38 -4.87
CA LEU A 18 3.89 -14.09 -5.97
C LEU A 18 4.53 -13.15 -7.01
N SER A 19 3.91 -13.06 -8.19
CA SER A 19 4.35 -12.15 -9.25
C SER A 19 4.54 -10.73 -8.74
N SER A 20 5.55 -10.01 -9.23
CA SER A 20 5.82 -8.61 -8.85
C SER A 20 4.66 -7.65 -9.17
N GLU A 21 3.74 -8.06 -10.04
CA GLU A 21 2.52 -7.31 -10.37
C GLU A 21 1.39 -7.56 -9.36
N ASP A 22 1.46 -8.63 -8.57
CA ASP A 22 0.51 -8.90 -7.49
C ASP A 22 0.88 -8.06 -6.27
N LEU A 23 -0.04 -7.22 -5.81
CA LEU A 23 0.19 -6.35 -4.66
C LEU A 23 0.54 -7.13 -3.38
N ARG A 24 0.08 -8.38 -3.27
CA ARG A 24 0.35 -9.27 -2.14
C ARG A 24 1.82 -9.70 -2.04
N SER A 25 2.55 -9.65 -3.16
CA SER A 25 3.99 -9.93 -3.20
C SER A 25 4.84 -8.84 -2.54
N HIS A 26 4.24 -7.70 -2.19
CA HIS A 26 4.94 -6.54 -1.63
C HIS A 26 4.73 -6.46 -0.12
N ALA A 27 5.81 -6.62 0.65
CA ALA A 27 5.72 -6.63 2.11
C ALA A 27 5.24 -5.30 2.72
N TRP A 28 5.38 -4.18 2.01
CA TRP A 28 4.85 -2.86 2.40
C TRP A 28 3.34 -2.69 2.14
N TYR A 29 2.68 -3.69 1.55
CA TYR A 29 1.22 -3.70 1.41
C TYR A 29 0.59 -4.48 2.56
N HIS A 30 -0.30 -3.84 3.32
CA HIS A 30 -0.90 -4.37 4.55
C HIS A 30 -2.36 -4.79 4.39
N GLY A 31 -2.92 -4.73 3.17
CA GLY A 31 -4.33 -5.06 2.95
C GLY A 31 -5.27 -4.15 3.74
N ARG A 32 -6.30 -4.73 4.36
CA ARG A 32 -7.44 -4.02 4.96
C ARG A 32 -7.22 -3.57 6.41
N ILE A 33 -6.04 -3.04 6.74
CA ILE A 33 -5.81 -2.48 8.09
C ILE A 33 -6.51 -1.11 8.28
N PRO A 34 -7.00 -0.79 9.50
CA PRO A 34 -7.56 0.51 9.81
C PRO A 34 -6.53 1.63 9.75
N ARG A 35 -7.01 2.86 9.56
CA ARG A 35 -6.16 4.06 9.52
C ARG A 35 -5.27 4.17 10.76
N GLN A 36 -5.84 3.98 11.95
CA GLN A 36 -5.15 4.10 13.23
C GLN A 36 -4.03 3.04 13.36
N VAL A 37 -4.25 1.84 12.84
CA VAL A 37 -3.22 0.79 12.82
C VAL A 37 -2.06 1.21 11.92
N SER A 38 -2.34 1.77 10.74
CA SER A 38 -1.29 2.27 9.85
C SER A 38 -0.50 3.45 10.44
N GLU A 39 -1.15 4.35 11.19
CA GLU A 39 -0.51 5.48 11.87
C GLU A 39 0.48 5.00 12.95
N ASN A 40 0.13 3.97 13.72
CA ASN A 40 1.00 3.42 14.76
C ASN A 40 2.24 2.68 14.21
N LEU A 41 2.19 2.24 12.96
CA LEU A 41 3.26 1.49 12.29
C LEU A 41 4.34 2.41 11.69
N VAL A 42 3.97 3.62 11.26
CA VAL A 42 4.92 4.60 10.71
C VAL A 42 5.40 5.51 11.83
N GLN A 43 6.71 5.52 12.12
CA GLN A 43 7.23 6.18 13.33
C GLN A 43 8.27 7.25 13.01
N ARG A 44 8.99 7.10 11.90
CA ARG A 44 10.09 7.97 11.49
C ARG A 44 9.79 8.62 10.15
N ASP A 45 10.21 9.86 9.99
CA ASP A 45 10.07 10.57 8.72
C ASP A 45 10.62 9.72 7.56
N GLY A 46 9.78 9.47 6.56
CA GLY A 46 10.07 8.62 5.41
C GLY A 46 9.51 7.20 5.50
N ASP A 47 9.07 6.76 6.68
CA ASP A 47 8.35 5.49 6.87
C ASP A 47 7.04 5.51 6.07
N PHE A 48 6.73 4.43 5.37
CA PHE A 48 5.48 4.32 4.63
C PHE A 48 4.96 2.88 4.54
N LEU A 49 3.66 2.77 4.30
CA LEU A 49 3.00 1.53 3.89
C LEU A 49 1.80 1.84 3.00
N VAL A 50 1.32 0.85 2.26
CA VAL A 50 0.08 0.92 1.48
C VAL A 50 -0.96 0.00 2.10
N ARG A 51 -2.20 0.46 2.14
CA ARG A 51 -3.36 -0.29 2.62
C ARG A 51 -4.57 -0.02 1.75
N ASP A 52 -5.59 -0.86 1.90
CA ASP A 52 -6.90 -0.61 1.33
C ASP A 52 -7.58 0.56 2.03
N SER A 53 -8.40 1.28 1.27
CA SER A 53 -9.28 2.30 1.80
C SER A 53 -10.56 1.67 2.33
N LEU A 54 -10.70 1.61 3.65
CA LEU A 54 -11.94 1.12 4.28
C LEU A 54 -13.15 2.03 4.03
N SER A 55 -12.93 3.35 3.88
CA SER A 55 -14.01 4.31 3.59
C SER A 55 -14.35 4.41 2.10
N SER A 56 -13.53 3.85 1.22
CA SER A 56 -13.76 3.88 -0.23
C SER A 56 -13.28 2.55 -0.84
N PRO A 57 -14.09 1.48 -0.72
CA PRO A 57 -13.72 0.15 -1.20
C PRO A 57 -13.23 0.15 -2.65
N GLY A 58 -12.20 -0.65 -2.93
CA GLY A 58 -11.54 -0.69 -4.25
C GLY A 58 -10.52 0.43 -4.51
N ASN A 59 -10.31 1.34 -3.54
CA ASN A 59 -9.24 2.33 -3.58
C ASN A 59 -8.15 2.01 -2.55
N PHE A 60 -6.97 2.58 -2.76
CA PHE A 60 -5.81 2.39 -1.90
C PHE A 60 -5.38 3.71 -1.24
N VAL A 61 -4.74 3.60 -0.09
CA VAL A 61 -4.16 4.71 0.65
C VAL A 61 -2.72 4.38 0.97
N LEU A 62 -1.82 5.30 0.63
CA LEU A 62 -0.47 5.32 1.18
C LEU A 62 -0.50 6.10 2.49
N THR A 63 -0.03 5.49 3.57
CA THR A 63 0.19 6.16 4.86
C THR A 63 1.68 6.32 5.07
N CYS A 64 2.14 7.51 5.43
CA CYS A 64 3.55 7.76 5.74
C CYS A 64 3.72 8.71 6.92
N GLN A 65 4.89 8.65 7.56
CA GLN A 65 5.30 9.63 8.55
C GLN A 65 6.14 10.70 7.87
N TRP A 66 5.80 11.97 8.07
CA TRP A 66 6.60 13.09 7.57
C TRP A 66 6.40 14.35 8.40
N LYS A 67 7.49 15.02 8.79
CA LYS A 67 7.50 16.16 9.71
C LYS A 67 6.80 15.83 11.03
N ASN A 68 7.04 14.62 11.54
CA ASN A 68 6.43 14.10 12.77
C ASN A 68 4.89 13.97 12.73
N LEU A 69 4.28 13.94 11.54
CA LEU A 69 2.85 13.74 11.35
C LEU A 69 2.59 12.55 10.43
N ALA A 70 1.64 11.70 10.83
CA ALA A 70 1.12 10.68 9.94
C ALA A 70 0.23 11.33 8.86
N GLN A 71 0.59 11.11 7.61
CA GLN A 71 -0.11 11.64 6.44
C GLN A 71 -0.69 10.50 5.61
N HIS A 72 -1.79 10.79 4.92
CA HIS A 72 -2.52 9.80 4.12
C HIS A 72 -2.79 10.34 2.73
N PHE A 73 -2.33 9.61 1.73
CA PHE A 73 -2.48 9.97 0.34
C PHE A 73 -3.33 8.92 -0.35
N LYS A 74 -4.51 9.31 -0.84
CA LYS A 74 -5.33 8.45 -1.68
C LYS A 74 -4.57 8.20 -2.98
N ILE A 75 -4.46 6.93 -3.36
CA ILE A 75 -3.98 6.53 -4.67
C ILE A 75 -5.21 6.50 -5.58
N ASN A 76 -5.33 7.50 -6.44
CA ASN A 76 -6.45 7.64 -7.37
C ASN A 76 -6.34 6.58 -8.46
N ARG A 77 -7.42 5.82 -8.63
CA ARG A 77 -7.56 4.81 -9.68
C ARG A 77 -8.40 5.39 -10.82
N THR A 78 -7.78 5.59 -11.97
CA THR A 78 -8.44 6.11 -13.18
C THR A 78 -8.54 5.00 -14.21
N VAL A 79 -9.72 4.83 -14.83
CA VAL A 79 -9.89 3.93 -15.97
C VAL A 79 -9.76 4.78 -17.23
N LEU A 80 -8.65 4.64 -17.94
CA LEU A 80 -8.40 5.28 -19.22
C LEU A 80 -9.02 4.42 -20.33
N ARG A 81 -10.05 4.94 -21.00
CA ARG A 81 -10.60 4.33 -22.21
C ARG A 81 -9.78 4.79 -23.40
N LEU A 82 -9.11 3.84 -24.04
CA LEU A 82 -8.25 4.09 -25.21
C LEU A 82 -9.01 3.78 -26.52
N SER A 83 -9.99 2.87 -26.47
CA SER A 83 -10.97 2.61 -27.52
C SER A 83 -12.25 2.03 -26.92
N GLU A 84 -13.24 1.69 -27.76
CA GLU A 84 -14.46 1.00 -27.32
C GLU A 84 -14.19 -0.37 -26.67
N ALA A 85 -13.14 -1.07 -27.12
CA ALA A 85 -12.77 -2.40 -26.64
C ALA A 85 -11.59 -2.41 -25.67
N TYR A 86 -10.82 -1.32 -25.57
CA TYR A 86 -9.59 -1.28 -24.78
C TYR A 86 -9.63 -0.19 -23.72
N SER A 87 -9.59 -0.62 -22.46
CA SER A 87 -9.41 0.25 -21.31
C SER A 87 -8.24 -0.21 -20.46
N ARG A 88 -7.51 0.74 -19.89
CA ARG A 88 -6.42 0.49 -18.95
C ARG A 88 -6.68 1.20 -17.64
N VAL A 89 -6.23 0.60 -16.54
CA VAL A 89 -6.27 1.23 -15.22
C VAL A 89 -4.95 1.92 -14.97
N GLN A 90 -5.00 3.15 -14.46
CA GLN A 90 -3.84 3.89 -14.01
C GLN A 90 -4.01 4.34 -12.56
N TYR A 91 -2.89 4.50 -11.88
CA TYR A 91 -2.77 4.88 -10.47
C TYR A 91 -1.95 6.16 -10.35
N GLN A 92 -2.42 7.13 -9.58
CA GLN A 92 -1.70 8.40 -9.37
C GLN A 92 -1.94 8.99 -7.98
N PHE A 93 -1.01 9.81 -7.50
CA PHE A 93 -1.28 10.74 -6.39
C PHE A 93 -1.79 12.07 -6.94
N GLU A 94 -0.90 12.83 -7.59
CA GLU A 94 -1.20 14.13 -8.20
C GLU A 94 -1.06 14.08 -9.73
N MET A 95 0.16 14.26 -10.25
CA MET A 95 0.41 14.54 -11.67
C MET A 95 0.77 13.31 -12.51
N GLU A 96 1.60 12.40 -11.98
CA GLU A 96 2.08 11.26 -12.77
C GLU A 96 1.22 10.01 -12.55
N SER A 97 0.82 9.39 -13.66
CA SER A 97 0.05 8.16 -13.71
C SER A 97 0.92 6.94 -13.97
N PHE A 98 0.64 5.85 -13.27
CA PHE A 98 1.36 4.59 -13.35
C PHE A 98 0.42 3.44 -13.66
N ASP A 99 0.95 2.39 -14.28
CA ASP A 99 0.15 1.22 -14.66
C ASP A 99 -0.10 0.25 -13.49
N SER A 100 0.70 0.37 -12.43
CA SER A 100 0.56 -0.44 -11.21
C SER A 100 1.01 0.35 -9.98
N ILE A 101 0.43 0.01 -8.82
CA ILE A 101 0.82 0.60 -7.52
C ILE A 101 2.29 0.30 -7.19
N PRO A 102 2.83 -0.91 -7.43
CA PRO A 102 4.26 -1.14 -7.27
C PRO A 102 5.13 -0.23 -8.14
N GLY A 103 4.74 0.03 -9.39
CA GLY A 103 5.42 0.97 -10.28
C GLY A 103 5.44 2.40 -9.72
N LEU A 104 4.27 2.85 -9.24
CA LEU A 104 4.12 4.15 -8.57
C LEU A 104 5.02 4.24 -7.34
N VAL A 105 4.98 3.27 -6.42
CA VAL A 105 5.80 3.27 -5.20
C VAL A 105 7.29 3.28 -5.54
N ARG A 106 7.74 2.42 -6.48
CA ARG A 106 9.15 2.37 -6.91
C ARG A 106 9.63 3.73 -7.43
N CYS A 107 8.82 4.43 -8.22
CA CYS A 107 9.18 5.73 -8.76
C CYS A 107 9.35 6.79 -7.67
N TYR A 108 8.43 6.89 -6.71
CA TYR A 108 8.54 7.88 -5.62
C TYR A 108 9.67 7.57 -4.65
N VAL A 109 9.89 6.29 -4.29
CA VAL A 109 10.99 5.87 -3.43
C VAL A 109 12.35 6.05 -4.10
N GLY A 110 12.48 5.67 -5.37
CA GLY A 110 13.74 5.76 -6.12
C GLY A 110 14.16 7.20 -6.39
N ASN A 111 13.22 8.08 -6.72
CA ASN A 111 13.51 9.48 -7.06
C ASN A 111 13.49 10.45 -5.87
N ARG A 112 13.11 9.98 -4.66
CA ARG A 112 13.02 10.81 -3.44
C ARG A 112 12.24 12.11 -3.62
N ARG A 113 11.19 12.06 -4.43
CA ARG A 113 10.36 13.22 -4.74
C ARG A 113 9.15 13.30 -3.81
N PRO A 114 8.60 14.51 -3.58
CA PRO A 114 7.42 14.67 -2.74
C PRO A 114 6.19 14.01 -3.37
N ILE A 115 5.40 13.30 -2.56
CA ILE A 115 4.12 12.68 -2.94
C ILE A 115 3.12 13.74 -3.41
N SER A 116 3.06 14.86 -2.69
CA SER A 116 2.28 16.04 -3.05
C SER A 116 3.09 17.32 -2.83
N GLN A 117 2.89 18.31 -3.70
CA GLN A 117 3.55 19.62 -3.58
C GLN A 117 3.17 20.31 -2.26
N GLN A 118 1.92 20.17 -1.84
CA GLN A 118 1.40 20.81 -0.62
C GLN A 118 2.07 20.27 0.66
N SER A 119 2.23 18.95 0.79
CA SER A 119 2.83 18.37 2.00
C SER A 119 4.36 18.37 1.98
N GLY A 120 4.95 18.27 0.78
CA GLY A 120 6.37 17.97 0.61
C GLY A 120 6.77 16.60 1.15
N ALA A 121 5.84 15.67 1.37
CA ALA A 121 6.11 14.37 2.00
C ALA A 121 6.91 13.46 1.08
N ILE A 122 8.08 13.00 1.52
CA ILE A 122 8.95 12.07 0.77
C ILE A 122 8.96 10.73 1.48
N ILE A 123 8.82 9.65 0.73
CA ILE A 123 8.84 8.28 1.25
C ILE A 123 10.10 7.56 0.84
N PHE A 124 10.59 6.68 1.71
CA PHE A 124 11.76 5.87 1.37
C PHE A 124 11.97 4.63 2.23
N GLN A 125 11.34 4.54 3.38
CA GLN A 125 11.50 3.41 4.29
C GLN A 125 10.20 2.59 4.32
N PRO A 126 10.11 1.44 3.63
CA PRO A 126 8.92 0.62 3.67
C PRO A 126 8.76 -0.02 5.05
N ILE A 127 7.57 0.07 5.63
CA ILE A 127 7.17 -0.70 6.79
C ILE A 127 6.61 -2.03 6.32
N ASN A 128 7.36 -3.11 6.52
CA ASN A 128 7.01 -4.44 6.06
C ASN A 128 6.13 -5.17 7.07
N ARG A 129 5.09 -5.85 6.59
CA ARG A 129 4.30 -6.78 7.39
C ARG A 129 5.13 -8.00 7.81
N THR A 130 4.79 -8.55 8.98
CA THR A 130 5.47 -9.72 9.57
C THR A 130 4.59 -10.96 9.59
N VAL A 131 3.35 -10.85 9.10
CA VAL A 131 2.36 -11.92 9.02
C VAL A 131 1.69 -11.93 7.64
N PRO A 132 1.10 -13.07 7.23
CA PRO A 132 0.28 -13.17 6.03
C PRO A 132 -0.87 -12.15 6.00
N LEU A 133 -1.35 -11.78 4.81
CA LEU A 133 -2.43 -10.79 4.68
C LEU A 133 -3.73 -11.26 5.32
N TRP A 134 -4.03 -12.56 5.25
CA TRP A 134 -5.23 -13.12 5.88
C TRP A 134 -5.25 -12.92 7.40
N CYS A 135 -4.09 -12.88 8.08
CA CYS A 135 -4.01 -12.60 9.52
C CYS A 135 -4.42 -11.15 9.84
N LEU A 136 -4.04 -10.20 8.97
CA LEU A 136 -4.43 -8.81 9.12
C LEU A 136 -5.93 -8.64 8.83
N GLU A 137 -6.45 -9.35 7.83
CA GLU A 137 -7.87 -9.37 7.51
C GLU A 137 -8.71 -10.03 8.61
N GLU A 138 -8.27 -11.14 9.21
CA GLU A 138 -8.99 -11.76 10.33
C GLU A 138 -8.99 -10.85 11.57
N ARG A 139 -7.89 -10.15 11.82
CA ARG A 139 -7.76 -9.27 12.99
C ARG A 139 -8.55 -7.97 12.85
N TYR A 140 -8.62 -7.41 11.64
CA TYR A 140 -9.13 -6.06 11.43
C TYR A 140 -10.24 -5.94 10.38
N GLY A 141 -10.51 -6.99 9.63
CA GLY A 141 -11.61 -7.05 8.70
C GLY A 141 -12.90 -6.84 9.46
N THR A 142 -13.59 -5.75 9.17
CA THR A 142 -14.97 -5.59 9.62
C THR A 142 -15.77 -6.72 8.97
N SER A 143 -16.42 -7.55 9.79
CA SER A 143 -17.47 -8.44 9.30
C SER A 143 -18.47 -7.60 8.49
N PRO A 144 -19.03 -8.15 7.40
CA PRO A 144 -19.93 -7.43 6.49
C PRO A 144 -21.11 -6.78 7.21
#